data_AF-A0A5C7LY17-F1
#
_entry.id   AF-A0A5C7LY17-F1
#
_cell.length_a   1.000
_cell.length_b   1.000
_cell.length_c   1.000
_cell.angle_alpha   90.00
_cell.angle_beta   90.00
_cell.angle_gamma   90.00
#
_symmetry.space_group_name_H-M   'P 1'
#
loop_
_entity.id
_entity.type
_entity.pdbx_description
1 polymer ?
#
loop_
_entity_poly.entity_id
_entity_poly.type
_entity_poly.pdbx_seq_one_letter_code
_entity_poly.pdbx_strand_id
1 'polypeptide(L)'
;MSLLSQAKAFGFPDAFNLSTVKPVLAINAASAATVKTTSAMTLVIGGVMYTKAALAAQVLTNAVGPAGLGVYVQPVSTTVYYTIGVNAAGTVKVYQGSYLNQPLGAPTPGVYGDGLVPDVETGYAAIGGIKIVTNGATTFTLGTTALDAAGVTATYADFCGPLPSSF
;
A
#
# COMPACT_ATOMS: atom_id res chain seq x y z
N MET A 1 30.76 2.10 -11.64
CA MET A 1 29.60 1.87 -10.75
C MET A 1 29.06 3.24 -10.36
N SER A 2 27.85 3.62 -10.79
CA SER A 2 27.34 4.97 -10.54
C SER A 2 26.90 5.14 -9.09
N LEU A 3 26.94 6.35 -8.55
CA LEU A 3 26.39 6.66 -7.22
C LEU A 3 24.93 6.18 -7.05
N LEU A 4 24.16 6.16 -8.15
CA LEU A 4 22.81 5.58 -8.21
C LEU A 4 22.78 4.07 -7.92
N SER A 5 23.76 3.31 -8.41
CA SER A 5 23.85 1.87 -8.15
C SER A 5 24.30 1.54 -6.73
N GLN A 6 25.01 2.45 -6.06
CA GLN A 6 25.43 2.27 -4.67
C GLN A 6 24.27 2.53 -3.69
N ALA A 7 23.43 3.56 -3.91
CA ALA A 7 22.29 3.83 -3.04
C ALA A 7 21.23 2.70 -3.03
N LYS A 8 21.01 2.03 -4.17
CA LYS A 8 20.18 0.82 -4.25
C LYS A 8 20.81 -0.37 -3.51
N ALA A 9 22.14 -0.46 -3.48
CA ALA A 9 22.88 -1.53 -2.79
C ALA A 9 22.98 -1.31 -1.26
N PHE A 10 22.78 -0.09 -0.78
CA PHE A 10 22.70 0.25 0.65
C PHE A 10 21.32 -0.04 1.28
N GLY A 11 20.40 -0.71 0.56
CA GLY A 11 19.12 -1.15 1.13
C GLY A 11 18.04 -0.06 1.15
N PHE A 12 18.14 0.97 0.31
CA PHE A 12 17.10 1.97 0.08
C PHE A 12 16.45 1.81 -1.31
N PRO A 13 15.71 0.71 -1.57
CA PRO A 13 15.03 0.50 -2.85
C PRO A 13 13.92 1.54 -3.12
N ASP A 14 13.42 2.17 -2.07
CA ASP A 14 12.28 3.08 -2.00
C ASP A 14 12.65 4.58 -2.00
N ALA A 15 13.90 4.94 -1.65
CA ALA A 15 14.35 6.33 -1.59
C ALA A 15 14.26 7.11 -2.93
N PHE A 16 13.99 6.42 -4.04
CA PHE A 16 13.78 7.00 -5.37
C PHE A 16 12.41 6.71 -5.97
N ASN A 17 11.50 6.13 -5.19
CA ASN A 17 10.16 5.69 -5.58
C ASN A 17 9.12 6.23 -4.57
N LEU A 18 8.87 7.54 -4.57
CA LEU A 18 8.07 8.21 -3.55
C LEU A 18 7.13 9.27 -4.12
N SER A 19 5.98 9.45 -3.48
CA SER A 19 5.17 10.65 -3.68
C SER A 19 5.84 11.84 -3.00
N THR A 20 5.88 12.98 -3.70
CA THR A 20 6.48 14.25 -3.22
C THR A 20 5.44 15.26 -2.76
N VAL A 21 4.17 14.95 -2.95
CA VAL A 21 3.02 15.77 -2.56
C VAL A 21 1.97 14.90 -1.88
N LYS A 22 1.09 15.52 -1.10
CA LYS A 22 -0.03 14.84 -0.47
C LYS A 22 -1.13 14.57 -1.52
N PRO A 23 -1.40 13.30 -1.89
CA PRO A 23 -2.40 12.99 -2.91
C PRO A 23 -3.85 13.13 -2.41
N VAL A 24 -4.05 13.16 -1.08
CA VAL A 24 -5.35 13.27 -0.42
C VAL A 24 -6.20 12.04 -0.75
N LEU A 25 -5.75 10.91 -0.23
CA LEU A 25 -6.41 9.62 -0.34
C LEU A 25 -7.76 9.66 0.37
N ALA A 26 -8.81 9.24 -0.33
CA ALA A 26 -10.17 9.20 0.18
C ALA A 26 -10.88 7.91 -0.19
N ILE A 27 -11.81 7.50 0.68
CA ILE A 27 -12.81 6.51 0.31
C ILE A 27 -13.84 7.08 -0.62
N ASN A 28 -14.32 6.20 -1.50
CA ASN A 28 -15.65 6.39 -2.04
C ASN A 28 -16.64 5.76 -1.04
N ALA A 29 -17.11 6.54 -0.07
CA ALA A 29 -18.10 6.10 0.92
C ALA A 29 -19.42 5.77 0.20
N ALA A 30 -19.73 4.47 0.04
CA ALA A 30 -20.95 3.93 -0.55
C ALA A 30 -20.93 2.38 -0.55
N SER A 31 -20.46 1.74 0.52
CA SER A 31 -20.34 0.27 0.56
C SER A 31 -19.42 -0.33 -0.53
N ALA A 32 -18.41 0.43 -0.96
CA ALA A 32 -17.49 0.02 -2.01
C ALA A 32 -16.05 -0.16 -1.49
N ALA A 33 -15.35 -1.17 -1.99
CA ALA A 33 -13.92 -1.39 -1.74
C ALA A 33 -13.05 -0.56 -2.70
N THR A 34 -13.29 0.76 -2.74
CA THR A 34 -12.64 1.66 -3.70
C THR A 34 -11.99 2.87 -3.04
N VAL A 35 -10.88 3.30 -3.64
CA VAL A 35 -10.13 4.49 -3.25
C VAL A 35 -10.01 5.47 -4.40
N LYS A 36 -9.93 6.76 -4.07
CA LYS A 36 -9.64 7.83 -5.03
C LYS A 36 -8.63 8.79 -4.41
N THR A 37 -7.99 9.59 -5.26
CA THR A 37 -7.26 10.77 -4.81
C THR A 37 -8.02 12.01 -5.26
N THR A 38 -7.93 13.10 -4.52
CA THR A 38 -8.58 14.36 -4.91
C THR A 38 -7.59 15.36 -5.50
N SER A 39 -6.30 15.19 -5.20
CA SER A 39 -5.22 16.01 -5.75
C SER A 39 -4.44 15.27 -6.83
N ALA A 40 -3.87 16.03 -7.75
CA ALA A 40 -2.85 15.54 -8.67
C ALA A 40 -1.64 15.04 -7.87
N MET A 41 -0.95 14.03 -8.43
CA MET A 41 0.16 13.36 -7.77
C MET A 41 1.46 13.72 -8.49
N THR A 42 2.50 13.98 -7.71
CA THR A 42 3.87 14.15 -8.20
C THR A 42 4.72 13.05 -7.61
N LEU A 43 5.16 12.14 -8.48
CA LEU A 43 5.87 10.91 -8.11
C LEU A 43 7.31 11.01 -8.59
N VAL A 44 8.26 10.54 -7.79
CA VAL A 44 9.60 10.21 -8.26
C VAL A 44 9.65 8.70 -8.39
N ILE A 45 10.00 8.18 -9.58
CA ILE A 45 10.16 6.74 -9.83
C ILE A 45 11.48 6.54 -10.56
N GLY A 46 12.38 5.76 -9.97
CA GLY A 46 13.72 5.53 -10.52
C GLY A 46 14.53 6.82 -10.72
N GLY A 47 14.25 7.86 -9.92
CA GLY A 47 14.88 9.18 -10.04
C GLY A 47 14.29 10.11 -11.09
N VAL A 48 13.23 9.71 -11.79
CA VAL A 48 12.50 10.57 -12.75
C VAL A 48 11.21 11.08 -12.11
N MET A 49 10.94 12.37 -12.25
CA MET A 49 9.71 12.99 -11.76
C MET A 49 8.58 12.85 -12.78
N TYR A 50 7.41 12.42 -12.31
CA TYR A 50 6.18 12.27 -13.07
C TYR A 50 5.06 13.05 -12.41
N THR A 51 4.23 13.70 -13.22
CA THR A 51 2.96 14.28 -12.75
C THR A 51 1.80 13.46 -13.30
N LYS A 52 0.85 13.12 -12.43
CA LYS A 52 -0.36 12.36 -12.76
C LYS A 52 -1.58 13.10 -12.26
N ALA A 53 -2.67 13.00 -13.02
CA ALA A 53 -3.97 13.47 -12.56
C ALA A 53 -4.40 12.70 -11.31
N ALA A 54 -5.39 13.27 -10.60
CA ALA A 54 -6.03 12.57 -9.49
C ALA A 54 -6.63 11.24 -9.96
N LEU A 55 -6.51 10.20 -9.14
CA LEU A 55 -7.07 8.89 -9.42
C LEU A 55 -8.60 8.96 -9.31
N ALA A 56 -9.28 8.60 -10.39
CA ALA A 56 -10.68 8.19 -10.31
C ALA A 56 -10.82 6.97 -9.37
N ALA A 57 -12.04 6.65 -8.94
CA ALA A 57 -12.29 5.51 -8.05
C ALA A 57 -11.66 4.22 -8.59
N GLN A 58 -10.71 3.66 -7.85
CA GLN A 58 -10.02 2.41 -8.14
C GLN A 58 -10.54 1.32 -7.22
N VAL A 59 -10.97 0.19 -7.79
CA VAL A 59 -11.23 -1.02 -7.02
C VAL A 59 -9.89 -1.66 -6.66
N LEU A 60 -9.73 -2.09 -5.42
CA LEU A 60 -8.49 -2.64 -4.88
C LEU A 60 -8.25 -4.11 -5.31
N THR A 61 -8.29 -4.43 -6.59
CA THR A 61 -8.18 -5.83 -7.10
C THR A 61 -6.80 -6.19 -7.64
N ASN A 62 -6.03 -5.23 -8.14
CA ASN A 62 -4.65 -5.46 -8.57
C ASN A 62 -3.75 -5.47 -7.33
N ALA A 63 -3.65 -6.62 -6.67
CA ALA A 63 -2.99 -6.74 -5.39
C ALA A 63 -1.88 -7.79 -5.37
N VAL A 64 -0.88 -7.55 -4.52
CA VAL A 64 0.19 -8.48 -4.17
C VAL A 64 0.15 -8.63 -2.66
N GLY A 65 0.19 -9.88 -2.16
CA GLY A 65 0.25 -10.15 -0.73
C GLY A 65 1.66 -10.47 -0.23
N PRO A 66 1.81 -10.77 1.07
CA PRO A 66 3.11 -11.04 1.66
C PRO A 66 3.76 -12.30 1.08
N ALA A 67 5.09 -12.36 1.11
CA ALA A 67 5.82 -13.45 0.47
C ALA A 67 5.46 -14.81 1.07
N GLY A 68 5.31 -15.79 0.17
CA GLY A 68 4.93 -17.16 0.51
C GLY A 68 3.43 -17.36 0.79
N LEU A 69 2.63 -16.29 0.82
CA LEU A 69 1.17 -16.38 1.07
C LEU A 69 0.33 -15.86 -0.09
N GLY A 70 0.82 -14.83 -0.80
CA GLY A 70 0.00 -14.13 -1.77
C GLY A 70 -1.14 -13.35 -1.10
N VAL A 71 -2.09 -12.86 -1.89
CA VAL A 71 -3.25 -12.11 -1.39
C VAL A 71 -4.14 -13.06 -0.57
N TYR A 72 -4.54 -12.63 0.63
CA TYR A 72 -5.31 -13.47 1.56
C TYR A 72 -6.48 -12.70 2.17
N VAL A 73 -7.46 -13.46 2.68
CA VAL A 73 -8.57 -12.91 3.47
C VAL A 73 -8.06 -12.60 4.87
N GLN A 74 -8.10 -11.33 5.25
CA GLN A 74 -7.73 -10.89 6.59
C GLN A 74 -8.68 -11.53 7.63
N PRO A 75 -8.13 -12.26 8.62
CA PRO A 75 -8.95 -12.89 9.65
C PRO A 75 -9.55 -11.89 10.63
N VAL A 76 -10.50 -12.34 11.44
CA VAL A 76 -11.10 -11.56 12.55
C VAL A 76 -10.03 -11.12 13.55
N SER A 77 -10.28 -10.02 14.27
CA SER A 77 -9.42 -9.50 15.34
C SER A 77 -7.96 -9.27 14.93
N THR A 78 -7.73 -8.85 13.68
CA THR A 78 -6.37 -8.54 13.20
C THR A 78 -6.28 -7.12 12.65
N THR A 79 -5.04 -6.64 12.56
CA THR A 79 -4.70 -5.38 11.90
C THR A 79 -3.81 -5.69 10.71
N VAL A 80 -4.16 -5.18 9.53
CA VAL A 80 -3.38 -5.32 8.30
C VAL A 80 -3.27 -3.96 7.62
N TYR A 81 -2.07 -3.66 7.12
CA TYR A 81 -1.80 -2.47 6.33
C TYR A 81 -1.82 -2.80 4.84
N TYR A 82 -2.35 -1.89 4.05
CA TYR A 82 -2.43 -1.97 2.60
C TYR A 82 -1.78 -0.73 2.00
N THR A 83 -0.67 -0.88 1.31
CA THR A 83 0.00 0.24 0.63
C THR A 83 -0.53 0.36 -0.79
N ILE A 84 -0.82 1.58 -1.22
CA ILE A 84 -1.26 1.87 -2.60
C ILE A 84 -0.08 2.45 -3.35
N GLY A 85 0.36 1.74 -4.38
CA GLY A 85 1.42 2.16 -5.29
C GLY A 85 0.90 2.56 -6.65
N VAL A 86 1.57 3.53 -7.28
CA VAL A 86 1.30 3.99 -8.64
C VAL A 86 2.59 3.96 -9.45
N ASN A 87 2.56 3.36 -10.65
CA ASN A 87 3.71 3.35 -11.55
C ASN A 87 3.74 4.58 -12.47
N ALA A 88 4.82 4.70 -13.26
CA ALA A 88 4.99 5.78 -14.22
C ALA A 88 3.90 5.82 -15.32
N ALA A 89 3.20 4.71 -15.58
CA ALA A 89 2.06 4.67 -16.50
C ALA A 89 0.76 5.17 -15.85
N GLY A 90 0.68 5.23 -14.51
CA GLY A 90 -0.55 5.52 -13.76
C GLY A 90 -1.34 4.26 -13.37
N THR A 91 -0.76 3.07 -13.55
CA THR A 91 -1.34 1.82 -13.05
C THR A 91 -1.26 1.80 -11.53
N VAL A 92 -2.40 1.51 -10.90
CA VAL A 92 -2.49 1.34 -9.45
C VAL A 92 -2.31 -0.11 -9.07
N LYS A 93 -1.52 -0.36 -8.03
CA LYS A 93 -1.33 -1.67 -7.41
C LYS A 93 -1.42 -1.53 -5.90
N VAL A 94 -1.96 -2.56 -5.25
CA VAL A 94 -2.11 -2.63 -3.79
C VAL A 94 -1.16 -3.68 -3.24
N TYR A 95 -0.45 -3.35 -2.18
CA TYR A 95 0.42 -4.28 -1.47
C TYR A 95 -0.25 -4.58 -0.14
N GLN A 96 -0.70 -5.82 0.05
CA GLN A 96 -1.27 -6.29 1.29
C GLN A 96 -0.15 -6.74 2.23
N GLY A 97 -0.13 -6.18 3.44
CA GLY A 97 0.79 -6.56 4.50
C GLY A 97 0.37 -7.84 5.21
N SER A 98 1.20 -8.26 6.15
CA SER A 98 0.88 -9.33 7.09
C SER A 98 0.09 -8.79 8.29
N TYR A 99 -0.38 -9.68 9.16
CA TYR A 99 -0.78 -9.34 10.52
C TYR A 99 0.23 -9.91 11.53
N LEU A 100 0.18 -9.41 12.76
CA LEU A 100 1.07 -9.83 13.85
C LEU A 100 1.01 -11.36 14.05
N ASN A 101 2.17 -12.00 14.08
CA ASN A 101 2.34 -13.46 14.25
C ASN A 101 1.82 -14.32 13.08
N GLN A 102 1.53 -13.73 11.92
CA GLN A 102 1.25 -14.52 10.73
C GLN A 102 2.52 -15.28 10.29
N PRO A 103 2.48 -16.61 10.14
CA PRO A 103 3.60 -17.35 9.60
C PRO A 103 3.82 -16.96 8.15
N LEU A 104 4.98 -16.38 7.83
CA LEU A 104 5.38 -16.04 6.47
C LEU A 104 6.28 -17.10 5.87
N GLY A 105 6.28 -17.20 4.53
CA GLY A 105 7.26 -18.01 3.81
C GLY A 105 8.68 -17.46 3.93
N ALA A 106 9.66 -18.10 3.28
CA ALA A 106 11.06 -17.70 3.34
C ALA A 106 11.23 -16.18 3.08
N PRO A 107 12.05 -15.47 3.88
CA PRO A 107 12.15 -14.02 3.83
C PRO A 107 12.71 -13.58 2.47
N THR A 108 11.91 -12.80 1.76
CA THR A 108 12.39 -11.94 0.66
C THR A 108 12.61 -10.55 1.27
N PRO A 109 13.66 -9.79 0.89
CA PRO A 109 13.85 -8.42 1.40
C PRO A 109 12.58 -7.57 1.23
N GLY A 110 12.16 -6.87 2.29
CA GLY A 110 10.91 -6.07 2.30
C GLY A 110 9.67 -6.77 2.84
N VAL A 111 9.81 -7.97 3.42
CA VAL A 111 8.69 -8.79 3.88
C VAL A 111 8.84 -9.10 5.37
N TYR A 112 7.99 -8.51 6.20
CA TYR A 112 7.93 -8.80 7.62
C TYR A 112 6.52 -9.22 8.07
N GLY A 113 6.48 -10.23 8.92
CA GLY A 113 5.29 -10.84 9.55
C GLY A 113 4.89 -10.10 10.81
N ASP A 114 4.98 -8.78 10.80
CA ASP A 114 4.96 -7.93 11.99
C ASP A 114 3.81 -6.93 12.01
N GLY A 115 2.91 -6.98 11.00
CA GLY A 115 1.84 -6.02 10.89
C GLY A 115 2.35 -4.60 10.66
N LEU A 116 3.45 -4.42 9.92
CA LEU A 116 3.89 -3.11 9.45
C LEU A 116 3.33 -2.78 8.06
N VAL A 117 3.58 -1.54 7.65
CA VAL A 117 3.26 -1.07 6.29
C VAL A 117 4.12 -1.84 5.28
N PRO A 118 3.51 -2.54 4.30
CA PRO A 118 4.26 -3.27 3.30
C PRO A 118 4.98 -2.31 2.36
N ASP A 119 6.21 -2.68 1.98
CA ASP A 119 7.00 -1.97 0.98
C ASP A 119 6.40 -2.14 -0.42
N VAL A 120 6.75 -1.23 -1.33
CA VAL A 120 6.35 -1.27 -2.74
C VAL A 120 7.47 -1.81 -3.61
N GLU A 121 7.10 -2.55 -4.65
CA GLU A 121 8.11 -3.07 -5.58
C GLU A 121 8.77 -1.94 -6.40
N THR A 122 9.93 -2.22 -6.97
CA THR A 122 10.61 -1.27 -7.84
C THR A 122 9.73 -0.84 -9.03
N GLY A 123 9.65 0.46 -9.27
CA GLY A 123 8.88 1.03 -10.39
C GLY A 123 7.48 1.53 -10.01
N TYR A 124 7.09 1.37 -8.74
CA TYR A 124 5.89 1.96 -8.15
C TYR A 124 6.29 2.92 -7.04
N ALA A 125 5.64 4.08 -6.99
CA ALA A 125 5.75 5.00 -5.88
C ALA A 125 4.53 4.83 -4.97
N ALA A 126 4.76 4.74 -3.67
CA ALA A 126 3.67 4.70 -2.69
C ALA A 126 3.03 6.09 -2.58
N ILE A 127 1.71 6.13 -2.65
CA ILE A 127 0.92 7.37 -2.54
C ILE A 127 0.17 7.47 -1.21
N GLY A 128 -0.05 6.34 -0.56
CA GLY A 128 -0.77 6.28 0.69
C GLY A 128 -1.03 4.84 1.10
N GLY A 129 -1.69 4.68 2.23
CA GLY A 129 -2.05 3.38 2.76
C GLY A 129 -3.37 3.37 3.49
N ILE A 130 -3.89 2.16 3.64
CA ILE A 130 -5.09 1.85 4.39
C ILE A 130 -4.69 0.89 5.49
N LYS A 131 -5.02 1.22 6.73
CA LYS A 131 -4.97 0.29 7.85
C LYS A 131 -6.36 -0.24 8.09
N ILE A 132 -6.51 -1.56 8.08
CA ILE A 132 -7.77 -2.23 8.37
C ILE A 132 -7.65 -2.97 9.69
N VAL A 133 -8.53 -2.64 10.63
CA VAL A 133 -8.73 -3.37 11.87
C VAL A 133 -10.08 -4.09 11.79
N THR A 134 -10.06 -5.42 11.92
CA THR A 134 -11.27 -6.25 11.98
C THR A 134 -11.68 -6.52 13.42
N ASN A 135 -12.99 -6.58 13.67
CA ASN A 135 -13.52 -7.00 14.96
C ASN A 135 -13.52 -8.54 15.10
N GLY A 136 -14.08 -9.05 16.20
CA GLY A 136 -14.15 -10.50 16.49
C GLY A 136 -15.13 -11.32 15.64
N ALA A 137 -15.81 -10.73 14.65
CA ALA A 137 -16.84 -11.41 13.85
C ALA A 137 -16.69 -11.23 12.34
N THR A 138 -15.93 -10.23 11.88
CA THR A 138 -15.81 -9.90 10.46
C THR A 138 -14.42 -10.17 9.91
N THR A 139 -14.35 -10.90 8.81
CA THR A 139 -13.15 -10.97 7.98
C THR A 139 -13.16 -9.83 6.96
N PHE A 140 -11.98 -9.49 6.43
CA PHE A 140 -11.86 -8.49 5.38
C PHE A 140 -11.20 -9.10 4.14
N THR A 141 -11.89 -9.03 3.01
CA THR A 141 -11.39 -9.48 1.72
C THR A 141 -11.15 -8.25 0.85
N LEU A 142 -9.89 -8.05 0.46
CA LEU A 142 -9.49 -6.91 -0.35
C LEU A 142 -10.27 -6.86 -1.67
N GLY A 143 -10.77 -5.68 -2.03
CA GLY A 143 -11.50 -5.46 -3.28
C GLY A 143 -12.97 -5.93 -3.26
N THR A 144 -13.43 -6.61 -2.21
CA THR A 144 -14.83 -7.08 -2.10
C THR A 144 -15.53 -6.62 -0.83
N THR A 145 -14.87 -6.68 0.33
CA THR A 145 -15.43 -6.15 1.58
C THR A 145 -15.39 -4.62 1.56
N ALA A 146 -16.53 -3.99 1.82
CA ALA A 146 -16.60 -2.54 1.88
C ALA A 146 -15.71 -1.98 3.00
N LEU A 147 -15.07 -0.83 2.74
CA LEU A 147 -14.17 -0.19 3.70
C LEU A 147 -14.92 0.41 4.92
N ASP A 148 -16.23 0.59 4.79
CA ASP A 148 -17.19 1.07 5.80
C ASP A 148 -18.11 -0.05 6.32
N ALA A 149 -17.79 -1.32 6.03
CA ALA A 149 -18.57 -2.44 6.52
C ALA A 149 -18.58 -2.50 8.07
N ALA A 150 -19.70 -2.90 8.65
CA ALA A 150 -19.78 -3.10 10.10
C ALA A 150 -18.68 -4.08 10.56
N GLY A 151 -17.93 -3.72 11.61
CA GLY A 151 -16.82 -4.53 12.11
C GLY A 151 -15.47 -4.30 11.43
N VAL A 152 -15.44 -3.46 10.38
CA VAL A 152 -14.21 -2.98 9.73
C VAL A 152 -13.95 -1.54 10.16
N THR A 153 -12.80 -1.29 10.77
CA THR A 153 -12.31 0.07 11.03
C THR A 153 -11.16 0.36 10.09
N ALA A 154 -11.39 1.26 9.14
CA ALA A 154 -10.39 1.66 8.16
C ALA A 154 -9.80 3.03 8.50
N THR A 155 -8.47 3.12 8.56
CA THR A 155 -7.71 4.37 8.74
C THR A 155 -6.89 4.64 7.49
N TYR A 156 -6.84 5.89 7.05
CA TYR A 156 -6.16 6.29 5.82
C TYR A 156 -4.99 7.21 6.14
N ALA A 157 -3.86 6.99 5.47
CA ALA A 157 -2.74 7.89 5.50
C ALA A 157 -2.27 8.20 4.08
N ASP A 158 -1.96 9.47 3.86
CA ASP A 158 -1.20 9.91 2.70
C ASP A 158 0.29 9.70 2.97
N PHE A 159 1.01 9.20 1.98
CA PHE A 159 2.47 9.06 2.08
C PHE A 159 3.17 10.14 1.27
N CYS A 160 4.22 10.70 1.87
CA CYS A 160 5.14 11.63 1.23
C CYS A 160 6.54 11.32 1.76
N GLY A 161 7.47 10.97 0.87
CA GLY A 161 8.79 10.49 1.27
C GLY A 161 8.82 8.99 1.64
N PRO A 162 9.79 8.57 2.48
CA PRO A 162 9.93 7.16 2.89
C PRO A 162 8.68 6.61 3.56
N LEU A 163 8.44 5.31 3.40
CA LEU A 163 7.28 4.65 4.00
C LEU A 163 7.36 4.65 5.53
N PRO A 164 6.27 4.98 6.25
CA PRO A 164 6.24 4.87 7.69
C PRO A 164 6.19 3.40 8.10
N SER A 165 6.70 3.07 9.29
CA SER A 165 6.55 1.72 9.85
C SER A 165 5.10 1.38 10.20
N SER A 166 4.32 2.38 10.63
CA SER A 166 2.91 2.24 11.04
C SER A 166 2.19 3.61 11.06
N PHE A 167 0.84 3.58 11.11
CA PHE A 167 -0.03 4.75 11.25
C PHE A 167 -1.42 4.37 11.80
#